data_AF-A0A2D6C0P3-F1
#
_entry.id   AF-A0A2D6C0P3-F1
#
_cell.length_a   1.000
_cell.length_b   1.000
_cell.length_c   1.000
_cell.angle_alpha   90.00
_cell.angle_beta   90.00
_cell.angle_gamma   90.00
#
_symmetry.space_group_name_H-M   'P 1'
#
loop_
_entity.id
_entity.type
_entity.pdbx_description
1 polymer ?
#
loop_
_entity_poly.entity_id
_entity_poly.type
_entity_poly.pdbx_seq_one_letter_code
_entity_poly.pdbx_strand_id
1 'polypeptide(L)'
;MTTVIPPADLPSADISGRVDRLTDRLTDRLANALAEPRVPPSRRPAYVELQASSNFSFLRGASHADELALTAGVLGLQGLAVTDRNSMAGVVRAHVACRDAGLRYIVGCRLDLICSATLHSSTS
;
A
#
# COMPACT_ATOMS: atom_id res chain seq x y z
N MET A 1 5.93 59.87 59.37
CA MET A 1 4.95 59.39 58.39
C MET A 1 5.69 58.42 57.47
N THR A 2 5.75 57.14 57.86
CA THR A 2 6.59 56.11 57.22
C THR A 2 5.69 55.31 56.28
N THR A 3 5.92 55.40 54.97
CA THR A 3 5.15 54.64 53.99
C THR A 3 5.83 53.31 53.75
N VAL A 4 5.19 52.22 54.19
CA VAL A 4 5.55 50.84 53.83
C VAL A 4 5.13 50.61 52.38
N ILE A 5 6.08 50.27 51.50
CA ILE A 5 5.81 49.90 50.10
C ILE A 5 5.51 48.38 50.07
N PRO A 6 4.39 47.92 49.47
CA PRO A 6 4.10 46.49 49.34
C PRO A 6 5.01 45.81 48.30
N PRO A 7 5.33 44.51 48.47
CA PRO A 7 6.13 43.79 47.48
C PRO A 7 5.36 43.69 46.16
N ALA A 8 6.03 44.03 45.05
CA ALA A 8 5.48 43.93 43.71
C ALA A 8 5.16 42.46 43.38
N ASP A 9 3.91 42.21 42.98
CA ASP A 9 3.47 40.93 42.42
C ASP A 9 4.30 40.63 41.17
N LEU A 10 5.25 39.71 41.30
CA LEU A 10 5.89 39.10 40.14
C LEU A 10 4.83 38.25 39.42
N PRO A 11 4.64 38.41 38.10
CA PRO A 11 3.67 37.60 37.37
C PRO A 11 4.09 36.14 37.50
N SER A 12 3.21 35.32 38.10
CA SER A 12 3.37 33.87 38.07
C SER A 12 3.43 33.47 36.60
N ALA A 13 4.61 33.07 36.15
CA ALA A 13 4.79 32.59 34.79
C ALA A 13 3.76 31.49 34.56
N ASP A 14 2.89 31.67 33.56
CA ASP A 14 1.86 30.72 33.17
C ASP A 14 2.52 29.44 32.62
N ILE A 15 2.99 28.60 33.55
CA ILE A 15 3.67 27.34 33.26
C ILE A 15 2.64 26.35 32.70
N SER A 16 1.39 26.38 33.18
CA SER A 16 0.31 25.50 32.71
C SER A 16 0.07 25.69 31.22
N GLY A 17 -0.19 26.93 30.79
CA GLY A 17 -0.47 27.23 29.38
C GLY A 17 0.74 27.00 28.46
N ARG A 18 1.96 26.97 28.99
CA ARG A 18 3.17 26.61 28.24
C ARG A 18 3.34 25.10 28.08
N VAL A 19 3.01 24.32 29.11
CA VAL A 19 3.03 22.85 29.06
C VAL A 19 1.94 22.36 28.11
N ASP A 20 0.72 22.90 28.20
CA ASP A 20 -0.40 22.53 27.34
C ASP A 20 -0.07 22.71 25.86
N ARG A 21 0.48 23.88 25.50
CA ARG A 21 0.96 24.18 24.13
C ARG A 21 2.14 23.31 23.69
N LEU A 22 2.95 22.82 24.62
CA LEU A 22 4.07 21.92 24.32
C LEU A 22 3.53 20.51 24.02
N THR A 23 2.58 20.01 24.81
CA THR A 23 1.90 18.74 24.56
C THR A 23 1.16 18.74 23.23
N ASP A 24 0.43 19.80 22.90
CA ASP A 24 -0.24 19.92 21.61
C ASP A 24 0.77 19.81 20.44
N ARG A 25 1.86 20.58 20.53
CA ARG A 25 2.93 20.56 19.50
C ARG A 25 3.67 19.23 19.40
N LEU A 26 3.87 18.53 20.51
CA LEU A 26 4.51 17.21 20.52
C LEU A 26 3.58 16.15 19.93
N THR A 27 2.29 16.24 20.22
CA THR A 27 1.27 15.34 19.68
C THR A 27 1.14 15.53 18.17
N ASP A 28 1.12 16.77 17.69
CA ASP A 28 1.13 17.08 16.25
C ASP A 28 2.40 16.57 15.56
N ARG A 29 3.56 16.71 16.20
CA ARG A 29 4.83 16.21 15.67
C ARG A 29 4.92 14.70 15.64
N LEU A 30 4.45 14.03 16.69
CA LEU A 30 4.37 12.56 16.73
C LEU A 30 3.38 12.05 15.68
N ALA A 31 2.21 12.68 15.53
CA ALA A 31 1.23 12.34 14.51
C ALA A 31 1.82 12.48 13.09
N ASN A 32 2.62 13.53 12.84
CA ASN A 32 3.27 13.73 11.54
C ASN A 32 4.51 12.83 11.33
N ALA A 33 5.21 12.45 12.39
CA ALA A 33 6.38 11.56 12.32
C ALA A 33 5.99 10.08 12.18
N LEU A 34 4.85 9.67 12.75
CA LEU A 34 4.27 8.33 12.60
C LEU A 34 3.47 8.18 11.30
N ALA A 35 3.17 9.28 10.60
CA ALA A 35 2.64 9.22 9.26
C ALA A 35 3.76 8.83 8.29
N GLU A 36 3.63 7.64 7.68
CA GLU A 36 4.50 7.17 6.59
C GLU A 36 4.76 8.28 5.55
N PRO A 37 5.95 8.38 4.94
CA PRO A 37 6.28 9.42 3.98
C PRO A 37 5.31 9.38 2.79
N ARG A 38 4.29 10.24 2.84
CA ARG A 38 3.28 10.37 1.79
C ARG A 38 3.92 11.10 0.62
N VAL A 39 4.61 10.37 -0.26
CA VAL A 39 4.95 10.88 -1.59
C VAL A 39 3.64 11.35 -2.21
N PRO A 40 3.51 12.66 -2.57
CA PRO A 40 2.29 13.18 -3.15
C PRO A 40 1.94 12.39 -4.42
N PRO A 41 0.64 12.19 -4.73
CA PRO A 41 0.22 11.30 -5.81
C PRO A 41 0.82 11.70 -7.18
N SER A 42 1.17 12.97 -7.38
CA SER A 42 1.82 13.48 -8.59
C SER A 42 3.30 13.08 -8.76
N ARG A 43 3.96 12.54 -7.72
CA ARG A 43 5.39 12.20 -7.73
C ARG A 43 5.67 10.70 -7.59
N ARG A 44 4.62 9.86 -7.52
CA ARG A 44 4.81 8.40 -7.54
C ARG A 44 4.97 7.95 -9.00
N PRO A 45 6.01 7.16 -9.33
CA PRO A 45 6.08 6.56 -10.65
C PRO A 45 4.83 5.70 -10.87
N ALA A 46 4.27 5.79 -12.08
CA ALA A 46 3.18 4.92 -12.51
C ALA A 46 3.57 3.45 -12.29
N TYR A 47 2.84 2.75 -11.43
CA TYR A 47 3.09 1.35 -11.12
C TYR A 47 1.98 0.48 -11.69
N VAL A 48 2.38 -0.64 -12.30
CA VAL A 48 1.51 -1.68 -12.83
C VAL A 48 1.94 -2.97 -12.15
N GLU A 49 1.02 -3.66 -11.49
CA GLU A 49 1.30 -4.95 -10.88
C GLU A 49 1.23 -6.04 -11.94
N LEU A 50 2.36 -6.71 -12.22
CA LEU A 50 2.47 -7.70 -13.30
C LEU A 50 2.42 -9.15 -12.81
N GLN A 51 2.46 -9.40 -11.50
CA GLN A 51 2.58 -10.75 -10.96
C GLN A 51 1.68 -10.99 -9.75
N ALA A 52 0.38 -10.72 -9.88
CA ALA A 52 -0.60 -11.05 -8.85
C ALA A 52 -1.09 -12.50 -9.00
N SER A 53 -1.31 -13.20 -7.88
CA SER A 53 -1.93 -14.54 -7.85
C SER A 53 -3.29 -14.47 -7.18
N SER A 54 -4.31 -15.00 -7.84
CA SER A 54 -5.68 -15.07 -7.33
C SER A 54 -5.94 -16.44 -6.71
N ASN A 55 -7.07 -16.60 -6.01
CA ASN A 55 -7.53 -17.86 -5.44
C ASN A 55 -7.70 -19.02 -6.46
N PHE A 56 -7.64 -18.74 -7.76
CA PHE A 56 -7.59 -19.76 -8.81
C PHE A 56 -6.21 -20.45 -8.94
N SER A 57 -5.19 -19.94 -8.24
CA SER A 57 -3.93 -20.63 -7.98
C SER A 57 -4.09 -21.63 -6.83
N PHE A 58 -4.13 -22.93 -7.15
CA PHE A 58 -4.39 -24.01 -6.19
C PHE A 58 -3.47 -23.94 -4.96
N LEU A 59 -4.06 -23.78 -3.77
CA LEU A 59 -3.36 -23.67 -2.48
C LEU A 59 -2.27 -22.58 -2.42
N ARG A 60 -2.35 -21.57 -3.30
CA ARG A 60 -1.31 -20.54 -3.47
C ARG A 60 -1.88 -19.13 -3.62
N GLY A 61 -3.15 -18.97 -3.96
CA GLY A 61 -3.84 -17.69 -3.97
C GLY A 61 -4.70 -17.48 -2.73
N ALA A 62 -4.74 -16.25 -2.23
CA ALA A 62 -5.53 -15.89 -1.06
C ALA A 62 -6.77 -15.05 -1.40
N SER A 63 -6.66 -14.12 -2.35
CA SER A 63 -7.72 -13.14 -2.64
C SER A 63 -8.49 -13.47 -3.92
N HIS A 64 -9.75 -13.04 -3.94
CA HIS A 64 -10.57 -13.09 -5.15
C HIS A 64 -10.05 -12.08 -6.18
N ALA A 65 -10.26 -12.37 -7.46
CA ALA A 65 -9.90 -11.45 -8.53
C ALA A 65 -10.56 -10.06 -8.37
N ASP A 66 -11.78 -10.03 -7.84
CA ASP A 66 -12.54 -8.79 -7.61
C ASP A 66 -11.90 -7.93 -6.52
N GLU A 67 -11.47 -8.54 -5.42
CA GLU A 67 -10.77 -7.87 -4.32
C GLU A 67 -9.41 -7.32 -4.77
N LEU A 68 -8.70 -8.07 -5.63
CA LEU A 68 -7.43 -7.64 -6.20
C LEU A 68 -7.61 -6.40 -7.08
N ALA A 69 -8.63 -6.39 -7.94
CA ALA A 69 -8.94 -5.24 -8.80
C ALA A 69 -9.36 -4.01 -7.97
N LEU A 70 -10.22 -4.19 -6.96
CA LEU A 70 -10.63 -3.10 -6.06
C LEU A 70 -9.44 -2.52 -5.30
N THR A 71 -8.60 -3.37 -4.73
CA THR A 71 -7.39 -2.95 -4.01
C THR A 71 -6.43 -2.19 -4.92
N ALA A 72 -6.22 -2.69 -6.15
CA ALA A 72 -5.39 -2.02 -7.15
C ALA A 72 -5.92 -0.62 -7.50
N GLY A 73 -7.25 -0.46 -7.61
CA GLY A 73 -7.89 0.83 -7.82
C GLY A 73 -7.67 1.80 -6.64
N VAL A 74 -7.85 1.33 -5.41
CA VAL A 74 -7.61 2.11 -4.18
C VAL A 74 -6.14 2.54 -4.06
N LEU A 75 -5.20 1.68 -4.47
CA LEU A 75 -3.77 1.98 -4.47
C LEU A 75 -3.35 2.91 -5.60
N GLY A 76 -4.23 3.22 -6.56
CA GLY A 76 -3.94 4.07 -7.71
C GLY A 76 -3.02 3.41 -8.74
N LEU A 77 -3.08 2.08 -8.86
CA LEU A 77 -2.31 1.35 -9.86
C LEU A 77 -2.78 1.73 -11.27
N GLN A 78 -1.86 1.75 -12.23
CA GLN A 78 -2.17 2.01 -13.64
C GLN A 78 -2.67 0.76 -14.36
N GLY A 79 -2.46 -0.42 -13.76
CA GLY A 79 -2.91 -1.68 -14.32
C GLY A 79 -2.61 -2.86 -13.39
N LEU A 80 -3.20 -4.00 -13.73
CA LEU A 80 -3.09 -5.24 -12.97
C LEU A 80 -3.00 -6.43 -13.94
N ALA A 81 -2.05 -7.32 -13.67
CA ALA A 81 -1.97 -8.63 -14.29
C ALA A 81 -2.21 -9.71 -13.24
N VAL A 82 -3.09 -10.65 -13.55
CA VAL A 82 -3.25 -11.88 -12.77
C VAL A 82 -2.49 -12.98 -13.48
N THR A 83 -1.50 -13.57 -12.81
CA THR A 83 -0.61 -14.61 -13.31
C THR A 83 -0.71 -15.86 -12.44
N ASP A 84 -1.84 -16.55 -12.53
CA ASP A 84 -2.06 -17.76 -11.72
C ASP A 84 -1.12 -18.89 -12.12
N ARG A 85 -0.75 -19.72 -11.14
CA ARG A 85 0.19 -20.82 -11.34
C ARG A 85 -0.47 -21.94 -12.14
N ASN A 86 0.05 -22.21 -13.34
CA ASN A 86 -0.44 -23.23 -14.27
C ASN A 86 -1.96 -23.18 -14.48
N SER A 87 -2.55 -21.99 -14.37
CA SER A 87 -4.01 -21.80 -14.39
C SER A 87 -4.35 -20.47 -15.05
N MET A 88 -5.47 -20.47 -15.75
CA MET A 88 -6.11 -19.29 -16.36
C MET A 88 -7.60 -19.23 -15.99
N ALA A 89 -8.03 -20.02 -14.98
CA ALA A 89 -9.44 -20.18 -14.64
C ALA A 89 -10.10 -18.87 -14.17
N GLY A 90 -9.30 -17.94 -13.63
CA GLY A 90 -9.77 -16.65 -13.13
C GLY A 90 -9.83 -15.51 -14.16
N VAL A 91 -9.34 -15.71 -15.39
CA VAL A 91 -9.09 -14.61 -16.34
C VAL A 91 -10.34 -13.81 -16.67
N VAL A 92 -11.48 -14.47 -16.89
CA VAL A 92 -12.73 -13.76 -17.24
C VAL A 92 -13.22 -12.90 -16.07
N ARG A 93 -13.16 -13.44 -14.84
CA ARG A 93 -13.58 -12.69 -13.65
C ARG A 93 -12.66 -11.52 -13.37
N ALA A 94 -11.35 -11.74 -13.43
CA ALA A 94 -10.35 -10.69 -13.29
C ALA A 94 -10.49 -9.60 -14.36
N HIS A 95 -10.80 -9.98 -15.60
CA HIS A 95 -11.03 -9.03 -16.69
C HIS A 95 -12.25 -8.13 -16.43
N VAL A 96 -13.38 -8.73 -16.03
CA VAL A 96 -14.60 -7.97 -15.70
C VAL A 96 -14.35 -7.05 -14.50
N ALA A 97 -13.73 -7.56 -13.43
CA ALA A 97 -13.43 -6.77 -12.25
C ALA A 97 -12.48 -5.59 -12.52
N CYS A 98 -11.43 -5.81 -13.32
CA CYS A 98 -10.52 -4.72 -13.69
C CYS A 98 -11.21 -3.68 -14.58
N ARG A 99 -12.08 -4.11 -15.49
CA ARG A 99 -12.87 -3.19 -16.33
C ARG A 99 -13.78 -2.33 -15.47
N ASP A 100 -14.48 -2.95 -14.52
CA ASP A 100 -15.41 -2.24 -13.63
C ASP A 100 -14.66 -1.30 -12.66
N ALA A 101 -13.42 -1.65 -12.30
CA ALA A 101 -12.51 -0.80 -11.53
C ALA A 101 -11.77 0.27 -12.37
N GLY A 102 -11.95 0.31 -13.70
CA GLY A 102 -11.27 1.25 -14.59
C GLY A 102 -9.77 1.01 -14.77
N LEU A 103 -9.29 -0.20 -14.46
CA LEU A 103 -7.88 -0.59 -14.56
C LEU A 103 -7.56 -1.23 -15.90
N ARG A 104 -6.34 -1.01 -16.39
CA ARG A 104 -5.80 -1.77 -17.52
C ARG A 104 -5.47 -3.20 -17.07
N TYR A 105 -6.20 -4.17 -17.58
CA TYR A 105 -5.95 -5.58 -17.30
C TYR A 105 -4.94 -6.20 -18.28
N ILE A 106 -4.01 -6.99 -17.77
CA ILE A 106 -3.06 -7.78 -18.55
C ILE A 106 -3.30 -9.25 -18.25
N VAL A 107 -3.56 -10.04 -19.29
CA VAL A 107 -3.80 -11.48 -19.17
C VAL A 107 -2.47 -12.21 -19.09
N GLY A 108 -2.28 -13.08 -18.11
CA GLY A 108 -1.08 -13.91 -17.98
C GLY A 108 -1.28 -15.16 -17.13
N CYS A 109 -0.27 -16.02 -17.11
CA CYS A 109 -0.16 -17.15 -16.18
C CYS A 109 1.31 -17.39 -15.86
N ARG A 110 1.58 -17.97 -14.69
CA ARG A 110 2.92 -18.43 -14.31
C ARG A 110 3.03 -19.91 -14.64
N LEU A 111 3.92 -20.27 -15.55
CA LEU A 111 4.12 -21.65 -15.97
C LEU A 111 5.33 -22.27 -15.27
N ASP A 112 5.14 -23.45 -14.68
CA ASP A 112 6.25 -24.32 -14.28
C ASP A 112 6.58 -25.26 -15.43
N LEU A 113 7.75 -25.07 -16.01
CA LEU A 113 8.19 -25.86 -17.15
C LEU A 113 8.98 -27.08 -16.67
N ILE A 114 8.69 -28.25 -17.23
CA ILE A 114 9.51 -29.45 -17.07
C ILE A 114 10.33 -29.60 -18.35
N CYS A 115 11.65 -29.73 -18.20
CA CYS A 115 12.54 -29.93 -19.34
C CYS A 115 12.51 -31.40 -19.75
N SER A 116 11.89 -31.71 -20.88
CA SER A 116 11.91 -33.06 -21.47
C SER A 116 13.03 -33.15 -22.50
N ALA A 117 14.28 -33.08 -22.04
CA ALA A 117 15.40 -33.49 -22.89
C ALA A 117 15.54 -35.02 -22.79
N THR A 118 14.73 -35.76 -23.54
CA THR A 118 15.04 -37.15 -23.84
C THR A 118 16.19 -37.15 -24.85
N LEU A 119 17.41 -37.43 -24.38
CA LEU A 119 18.50 -37.84 -25.25
C LEU A 119 18.09 -39.16 -25.90
N HIS A 120 17.43 -39.09 -27.06
CA HIS A 120 17.48 -40.20 -28.01
C HIS A 120 18.90 -40.19 -28.57
N SER A 121 19.82 -40.85 -27.87
CA SER A 121 21.05 -41.35 -28.48
C SER A 121 20.66 -42.50 -29.42
N SER A 122 19.93 -42.19 -30.47
CA SER A 122 19.83 -43.03 -31.66
C SER A 122 21.02 -42.64 -32.53
N THR A 123 22.17 -43.26 -32.26
CA THR A 123 23.19 -43.45 -33.28
C THR A 123 23.64 -44.90 -33.18
N SER A 124 23.68 -45.53 -34.35
CA SER A 124 23.94 -46.95 -34.64
C SER A 124 25.15 -47.55 -33.96
#